data_AF-A0A1Q8B9H2-F1
#
_entry.id   AF-A0A1Q8B9H2-F1
#
_cell.length_a   1.000
_cell.length_b   1.000
_cell.length_c   1.000
_cell.angle_alpha   90.00
_cell.angle_beta   90.00
_cell.angle_gamma   90.00
#
_symmetry.space_group_name_H-M   'P 1'
#
loop_
_entity.id
_entity.type
_entity.pdbx_description
1 polymer ?
#
loop_
_entity_poly.entity_id
_entity_poly.type
_entity_poly.pdbx_seq_one_letter_code
_entity_poly.pdbx_strand_id
1 'polypeptide(L)'
;MTSSSNRILYVVSLNHATNDGSVYLLSSLFPIVLALFNISVFQVGIIVALGYLVNILFQPVVGHYSEGRDPGRLLAIGISVITVSVISFVFATGFLSLLASVILLRLGSSCFHPVGISAISKSYGGPRLQKSMGFQSAFGNVGVLLVFLTSAPHYLAVGWRATFIVFAIWTLADVVLTLTFLRGRHSAASDDPQTPSISKPQTKRTIPLFFVLAAFISGGAHAVILNFANIFLGTRAHLDVSQANLIVSAFIAFASLGAIATGGSTRFVPTTVLLAISYLVAACSVAAFTLLSGNAVLAT
;
A
#
# COMPACT_ATOMS: atom_id res chain seq x y z
N MET A 1 -26.69 7.41 -8.13
CA MET A 1 -25.61 6.56 -7.56
C MET A 1 -26.29 5.37 -6.93
N THR A 2 -25.90 4.14 -7.26
CA THR A 2 -26.45 2.99 -6.55
C THR A 2 -25.72 2.85 -5.21
N SER A 3 -26.42 2.45 -4.15
CA SER A 3 -25.83 2.15 -2.84
C SER A 3 -24.67 1.14 -2.94
N SER A 4 -24.69 0.28 -3.98
CA SER A 4 -23.70 -0.76 -4.24
C SER A 4 -22.32 -0.22 -4.63
N SER A 5 -22.22 0.73 -5.57
CA SER A 5 -20.91 1.26 -6.02
C SER A 5 -20.14 1.92 -4.87
N ASN A 6 -20.84 2.72 -4.05
CA ASN A 6 -20.22 3.38 -2.89
C ASN A 6 -19.70 2.38 -1.87
N ARG A 7 -20.41 1.26 -1.67
CA ARG A 7 -19.96 0.18 -0.79
C ARG A 7 -18.67 -0.47 -1.30
N ILE A 8 -18.57 -0.73 -2.60
CA ILE A 8 -17.35 -1.26 -3.21
C ILE A 8 -16.19 -0.32 -2.95
N LEU A 9 -16.36 0.98 -3.20
CA LEU A 9 -15.31 1.97 -2.96
C LEU A 9 -14.85 1.96 -1.50
N TYR A 10 -15.77 2.07 -0.53
CA TYR A 10 -15.38 2.17 0.87
C TYR A 10 -14.74 0.89 1.42
N VAL A 11 -15.30 -0.28 1.08
CA VAL A 11 -14.72 -1.54 1.55
C VAL A 11 -13.37 -1.74 0.91
N VAL A 12 -13.25 -1.68 -0.42
CA VAL A 12 -11.96 -1.83 -1.11
C VAL A 12 -10.93 -0.78 -0.63
N SER A 13 -11.35 0.43 -0.26
CA SER A 13 -10.49 1.43 0.40
C SER A 13 -9.94 0.93 1.72
N LEU A 14 -10.78 0.36 2.59
CA LEU A 14 -10.33 -0.24 3.84
C LEU A 14 -9.41 -1.44 3.60
N ASN A 15 -9.75 -2.32 2.65
CA ASN A 15 -8.87 -3.43 2.24
C ASN A 15 -7.47 -2.95 1.84
N HIS A 16 -7.36 -1.78 1.19
CA HIS A 16 -6.08 -1.19 0.78
C HIS A 16 -5.30 -0.64 1.95
N ALA A 17 -5.98 0.05 2.87
CA ALA A 17 -5.37 0.52 4.10
C ALA A 17 -4.79 -0.66 4.88
N THR A 18 -5.55 -1.74 5.04
CA THR A 18 -5.09 -2.98 5.69
C THR A 18 -3.92 -3.60 4.94
N ASN A 19 -4.01 -3.71 3.62
CA ASN A 19 -2.94 -4.29 2.78
C ASN A 19 -1.62 -3.52 2.92
N ASP A 20 -1.63 -2.24 2.59
CA ASP A 20 -0.42 -1.42 2.55
C ASP A 20 0.12 -1.20 3.97
N GLY A 21 -0.77 -0.97 4.94
CA GLY A 21 -0.38 -0.91 6.35
C GLY A 21 0.37 -2.18 6.78
N SER A 22 -0.21 -3.36 6.54
CA SER A 22 0.41 -4.63 6.93
C SER A 22 1.75 -4.84 6.25
N VAL A 23 1.86 -4.48 4.97
CA VAL A 23 3.11 -4.54 4.19
C VAL A 23 4.25 -3.75 4.82
N TYR A 24 3.96 -2.58 5.40
CA TYR A 24 4.96 -1.71 6.02
C TYR A 24 5.06 -1.86 7.55
N LEU A 25 4.30 -2.78 8.16
CA LEU A 25 4.34 -3.02 9.61
C LEU A 25 5.74 -3.39 10.08
N LEU A 26 6.38 -4.37 9.43
CA LEU A 26 7.75 -4.74 9.79
C LEU A 26 8.72 -3.57 9.55
N SER A 27 8.52 -2.82 8.47
CA SER A 27 9.36 -1.66 8.13
C SER A 27 9.32 -0.58 9.20
N SER A 28 8.14 -0.29 9.74
CA SER A 28 7.96 0.69 10.83
C SER A 28 8.68 0.32 12.13
N LEU A 29 9.08 -0.94 12.29
CA LEU A 29 9.76 -1.48 13.46
C LEU A 29 11.21 -1.94 13.17
N PHE A 30 11.75 -1.72 11.96
CA PHE A 30 13.07 -2.24 11.62
C PHE A 30 14.20 -1.88 12.60
N PRO A 31 14.31 -0.64 13.13
CA PRO A 31 15.33 -0.34 14.14
C PRO A 31 15.26 -1.26 15.37
N ILE A 32 14.05 -1.60 15.81
CA ILE A 32 13.81 -2.56 16.92
C ILE A 32 14.13 -3.99 16.47
N VAL A 33 13.72 -4.39 15.26
CA VAL A 33 13.94 -5.73 14.72
C VAL A 33 15.44 -6.03 14.55
N LEU A 34 16.23 -5.06 14.08
CA LEU A 34 17.69 -5.18 13.96
C LEU A 34 18.31 -5.56 15.31
N ALA A 35 17.91 -4.87 16.39
CA ALA A 35 18.39 -5.13 17.74
C ALA A 35 17.87 -6.45 18.33
N LEU A 36 16.57 -6.73 18.20
CA LEU A 36 15.94 -7.92 18.80
C LEU A 36 16.41 -9.23 18.18
N PHE A 37 16.62 -9.25 16.86
CA PHE A 37 16.97 -10.47 16.12
C PHE A 37 18.44 -10.52 15.72
N ASN A 38 19.24 -9.52 16.10
CA ASN A 38 20.64 -9.37 15.73
C ASN A 38 20.85 -9.54 14.21
N ILE A 39 19.98 -8.92 13.40
CA ILE A 39 20.06 -8.98 11.94
C ILE A 39 20.68 -7.69 11.39
N SER A 40 21.34 -7.79 10.25
CA SER A 40 21.99 -6.64 9.60
C SER A 40 21.03 -5.85 8.69
N VAL A 41 21.38 -4.60 8.38
CA VAL A 41 20.66 -3.79 7.38
C VAL A 41 20.68 -4.46 6.01
N PHE A 42 21.73 -5.22 5.68
CA PHE A 42 21.79 -6.02 4.46
C PHE A 42 20.72 -7.12 4.43
N GLN A 43 20.51 -7.81 5.55
CA GLN A 43 19.44 -8.81 5.69
C GLN A 43 18.05 -8.16 5.60
N VAL A 44 17.86 -6.97 6.16
CA VAL A 44 16.63 -6.18 5.94
C VAL A 44 16.42 -5.89 4.44
N GLY A 45 17.49 -5.51 3.74
CA GLY A 45 17.50 -5.33 2.29
C GLY A 45 17.02 -6.57 1.54
N ILE A 46 17.51 -7.76 1.92
CA ILE A 46 17.07 -9.05 1.34
C ILE A 46 15.58 -9.29 1.60
N ILE A 47 15.10 -9.08 2.83
CA ILE A 47 13.68 -9.24 3.19
C ILE A 47 12.80 -8.36 2.29
N VAL A 48 13.16 -7.09 2.15
CA VAL A 48 12.42 -6.12 1.33
C VAL A 48 12.47 -6.52 -0.15
N ALA A 49 13.66 -6.85 -0.68
CA ALA A 49 13.85 -7.19 -2.09
C ALA A 49 13.09 -8.46 -2.50
N LEU A 50 13.20 -9.53 -1.71
CA LEU A 50 12.47 -10.78 -1.96
C LEU A 50 10.96 -10.58 -1.81
N GLY A 51 10.53 -9.73 -0.88
CA GLY A 51 9.13 -9.35 -0.77
C GLY A 51 8.57 -8.67 -2.02
N TYR A 52 9.33 -7.74 -2.63
CA TYR A 52 8.95 -7.15 -3.91
C TYR A 52 8.98 -8.14 -5.06
N LEU A 53 9.96 -9.06 -5.08
CA LEU A 53 10.03 -10.11 -6.09
C LEU A 53 8.77 -10.99 -6.07
N VAL A 54 8.28 -11.37 -4.88
CA VAL A 54 7.01 -12.09 -4.73
C VAL A 54 5.85 -11.29 -5.33
N ASN A 55 5.74 -9.99 -5.04
CA ASN A 55 4.68 -9.15 -5.63
C ASN A 55 4.76 -9.10 -7.16
N ILE A 56 5.95 -8.91 -7.73
CA ILE A 56 6.15 -8.84 -9.19
C ILE A 56 5.73 -10.14 -9.87
N LEU A 57 6.02 -11.30 -9.27
CA LEU A 57 5.69 -12.60 -9.82
C LEU A 57 4.20 -12.95 -9.66
N PHE A 58 3.61 -12.65 -8.49
CA PHE A 58 2.27 -13.14 -8.16
C PHE A 58 1.14 -12.18 -8.57
N GLN A 59 1.36 -10.86 -8.60
CA GLN A 59 0.29 -9.92 -9.00
C GLN A 59 -0.25 -10.19 -10.43
N PRO A 60 0.58 -10.50 -11.46
CA PRO A 60 0.07 -10.87 -12.78
C PRO A 60 -0.73 -12.18 -12.75
N VAL A 61 -0.26 -13.18 -12.00
CA VAL A 61 -0.94 -14.48 -11.85
C VAL A 61 -2.31 -14.29 -11.19
N VAL A 62 -2.37 -13.54 -10.09
CA VAL A 62 -3.63 -13.25 -9.41
C VAL A 62 -4.53 -12.36 -10.26
N GLY A 63 -3.96 -11.42 -11.03
CA GLY A 63 -4.68 -10.60 -12.00
C GLY A 63 -5.44 -11.47 -13.00
N HIS A 64 -4.74 -12.36 -13.69
CA HIS A 64 -5.36 -13.31 -14.62
C HIS A 64 -6.36 -14.23 -13.93
N TYR A 65 -6.00 -14.78 -12.76
CA TYR A 65 -6.89 -15.65 -12.00
C TYR A 65 -8.16 -14.91 -11.53
N SER A 66 -8.12 -13.61 -11.30
CA SER A 66 -9.28 -12.84 -10.82
C SER A 66 -10.35 -12.57 -11.88
N GLU A 67 -10.06 -12.82 -13.16
CA GLU A 67 -11.00 -12.62 -14.24
C GLU A 67 -12.26 -13.47 -14.05
N GLY A 68 -13.43 -12.82 -14.13
CA GLY A 68 -14.74 -13.47 -13.94
C GLY A 68 -15.05 -13.96 -12.52
N ARG A 69 -14.17 -13.75 -11.54
CA ARG A 69 -14.36 -14.22 -10.15
C ARG A 69 -14.85 -13.10 -9.23
N ASP A 70 -15.49 -13.49 -8.12
CA ASP A 70 -16.01 -12.56 -7.10
C ASP A 70 -14.84 -11.81 -6.41
N PRO A 71 -14.70 -10.48 -6.60
CA PRO A 71 -13.61 -9.73 -6.01
C PRO A 71 -13.65 -9.73 -4.48
N GLY A 72 -14.85 -9.78 -3.87
CA GLY A 72 -14.99 -9.82 -2.41
C GLY A 72 -14.36 -11.07 -1.80
N ARG A 73 -14.52 -12.23 -2.46
CA ARG A 73 -13.90 -13.49 -2.01
C ARG A 73 -12.38 -13.46 -2.17
N LEU A 74 -11.88 -12.99 -3.31
CA LEU A 74 -10.43 -12.95 -3.56
C LEU A 74 -9.70 -11.97 -2.64
N LEU A 75 -10.30 -10.80 -2.38
CA LEU A 75 -9.77 -9.84 -1.41
C LEU A 75 -9.76 -10.43 0.01
N ALA A 76 -10.84 -11.08 0.44
CA ALA A 76 -10.89 -11.73 1.74
C ALA A 76 -9.84 -12.85 1.88
N ILE A 77 -9.58 -13.63 0.82
CA ILE A 77 -8.51 -14.64 0.80
C ILE A 77 -7.14 -13.97 0.98
N GLY A 78 -6.85 -12.92 0.20
CA GLY A 78 -5.59 -12.18 0.31
C GLY A 78 -5.34 -11.64 1.71
N ILE A 79 -6.36 -11.02 2.32
CA ILE A 79 -6.25 -10.46 3.68
C ILE A 79 -6.19 -11.56 4.74
N SER A 80 -6.84 -12.71 4.53
CA SER A 80 -6.69 -13.86 5.42
C SER A 80 -5.24 -14.36 5.43
N VAL A 81 -4.59 -14.43 4.26
CA VAL A 81 -3.16 -14.79 4.15
C VAL A 81 -2.28 -13.73 4.83
N ILE A 82 -2.58 -12.44 4.65
CA ILE A 82 -1.93 -11.36 5.40
C ILE A 82 -2.10 -11.56 6.91
N THR A 83 -3.30 -11.88 7.39
CA THR A 83 -3.58 -12.09 8.82
C THR A 83 -2.72 -13.23 9.38
N VAL A 84 -2.65 -14.36 8.67
CA VAL A 84 -1.79 -15.51 9.07
C VAL A 84 -0.32 -15.11 9.10
N SER A 85 0.15 -14.31 8.15
CA SER A 85 1.51 -13.76 8.14
C SER A 85 1.77 -12.81 9.31
N VAL A 86 0.83 -11.91 9.62
CA VAL A 86 0.97 -10.99 10.76
C VAL A 86 1.05 -11.78 12.07
N ILE A 87 0.27 -12.85 12.21
CA ILE A 87 0.36 -13.78 13.35
C ILE A 87 1.69 -14.52 13.35
N SER A 88 2.22 -14.95 12.19
CA SER A 88 3.48 -15.70 12.13
C SER A 88 4.68 -14.90 12.62
N PHE A 89 4.67 -13.57 12.50
CA PHE A 89 5.71 -12.72 13.09
C PHE A 89 5.85 -12.89 14.60
N VAL A 90 4.76 -13.17 15.34
CA VAL A 90 4.79 -13.38 16.80
C VAL A 90 5.73 -14.52 17.19
N PHE A 91 5.87 -15.52 16.32
CA PHE A 91 6.71 -16.70 16.49
C PHE A 91 8.08 -16.58 15.84
N ALA A 92 8.45 -15.40 15.32
CA ALA A 92 9.75 -15.19 14.73
C ALA A 92 10.87 -15.40 15.76
N THR A 93 11.92 -16.10 15.34
CA THR A 93 13.12 -16.43 16.14
C THR A 93 14.40 -15.89 15.52
N GLY A 94 14.36 -15.44 14.26
CA GLY A 94 15.52 -14.90 13.55
C GLY A 94 15.22 -14.54 12.10
N PHE A 95 16.28 -14.27 11.34
CA PHE A 95 16.22 -13.83 9.95
C PHE A 95 15.31 -14.71 9.06
N LEU A 96 15.48 -16.04 9.07
CA LEU A 96 14.73 -16.92 8.19
C LEU A 96 13.23 -16.93 8.51
N SER A 97 12.84 -16.91 9.79
CA SER A 97 11.43 -16.84 10.18
C SER A 97 10.78 -15.50 9.82
N LEU A 98 11.54 -14.39 9.89
CA LEU A 98 11.08 -13.08 9.45
C LEU A 98 10.89 -13.05 7.93
N LEU A 99 11.86 -13.59 7.19
CA LEU A 99 11.79 -13.68 5.73
C LEU A 99 10.60 -14.53 5.28
N ALA A 100 10.39 -15.70 5.89
CA ALA A 100 9.25 -16.56 5.59
C ALA A 100 7.91 -15.85 5.86
N SER A 101 7.81 -15.13 6.98
CA SER A 101 6.63 -14.34 7.33
C SER A 101 6.38 -13.23 6.30
N VAL A 102 7.41 -12.52 5.85
CA VAL A 102 7.30 -11.49 4.79
C VAL A 102 6.94 -12.07 3.44
N ILE A 103 7.48 -13.23 3.06
CA ILE A 103 7.08 -13.90 1.81
C ILE A 103 5.58 -14.23 1.86
N LEU A 104 5.09 -14.79 2.97
CA LEU A 104 3.67 -15.06 3.17
C LEU A 104 2.83 -13.78 3.12
N LEU A 105 3.30 -12.70 3.74
CA LEU A 105 2.66 -11.38 3.72
C LEU A 105 2.46 -10.90 2.28
N ARG A 106 3.51 -11.01 1.46
CA ARG A 106 3.54 -10.53 0.09
C ARG A 106 2.71 -11.41 -0.85
N LEU A 107 2.65 -12.72 -0.60
CA LEU A 107 1.70 -13.60 -1.27
C LEU A 107 0.26 -13.14 -1.05
N GLY A 108 -0.13 -12.86 0.19
CA GLY A 108 -1.47 -12.33 0.49
C GLY A 108 -1.70 -10.95 -0.13
N SER A 109 -0.71 -10.06 -0.02
CA SER A 109 -0.76 -8.70 -0.57
C SER A 109 -0.87 -8.64 -2.09
N SER A 110 -0.31 -9.64 -2.79
CA SER A 110 -0.38 -9.74 -4.25
C SER A 110 -1.82 -9.82 -4.79
N CYS A 111 -2.81 -10.16 -3.95
CA CYS A 111 -4.21 -10.17 -4.31
C CYS A 111 -4.82 -8.77 -4.43
N PHE A 112 -4.34 -7.78 -3.66
CA PHE A 112 -5.05 -6.52 -3.50
C PHE A 112 -5.05 -5.69 -4.79
N HIS A 113 -3.87 -5.30 -5.31
CA HIS A 113 -3.78 -4.38 -6.45
C HIS A 113 -4.49 -4.91 -7.71
N PRO A 114 -4.31 -6.15 -8.17
CA PRO A 114 -5.06 -6.65 -9.33
C PRO A 114 -6.56 -6.70 -9.09
N VAL A 115 -7.02 -7.20 -7.94
CA VAL A 115 -8.46 -7.46 -7.69
C VAL A 115 -9.20 -6.18 -7.31
N GLY A 116 -8.69 -5.44 -6.33
CA GLY A 116 -9.32 -4.24 -5.77
C GLY A 116 -9.39 -3.08 -6.77
N ILE A 117 -8.29 -2.79 -7.46
CA ILE A 117 -8.26 -1.72 -8.47
C ILE A 117 -9.17 -2.08 -9.65
N SER A 118 -9.23 -3.36 -10.05
CA SER A 118 -10.16 -3.85 -11.07
C SER A 118 -11.62 -3.71 -10.62
N ALA A 119 -11.94 -4.04 -9.37
CA ALA A 119 -13.29 -3.91 -8.81
C ALA A 119 -13.78 -2.45 -8.84
N ILE A 120 -12.93 -1.48 -8.47
CA ILE A 120 -13.26 -0.05 -8.56
C ILE A 120 -13.37 0.40 -10.02
N SER A 121 -12.44 -0.02 -10.89
CA SER A 121 -12.45 0.36 -12.31
C SER A 121 -13.69 -0.12 -13.05
N LYS A 122 -14.22 -1.29 -12.69
CA LYS A 122 -15.47 -1.83 -13.25
C LYS A 122 -16.71 -1.12 -12.69
N SER A 123 -16.61 -0.56 -11.48
CA SER A 123 -17.74 0.08 -10.78
C SER A 123 -17.88 1.57 -11.10
N TYR A 124 -16.85 2.22 -11.65
CA TYR A 124 -16.81 3.65 -11.91
C TYR A 124 -16.23 3.97 -13.30
N GLY A 125 -16.85 4.91 -14.02
CA GLY A 125 -16.38 5.40 -15.32
C GLY A 125 -16.14 6.91 -15.34
N GLY A 126 -15.39 7.37 -16.36
CA GLY A 126 -15.16 8.80 -16.61
C GLY A 126 -14.50 9.55 -15.43
N PRO A 127 -14.85 10.82 -15.18
CA PRO A 127 -14.29 11.60 -14.06
C PRO A 127 -14.53 10.99 -12.68
N ARG A 128 -15.58 10.17 -12.51
CA ARG A 128 -15.88 9.51 -11.23
C ARG A 128 -14.87 8.40 -10.92
N LEU A 129 -14.32 7.75 -11.94
CA LEU A 129 -13.26 6.76 -11.77
C LEU A 129 -12.02 7.41 -11.16
N GLN A 130 -11.59 8.55 -11.70
CA GLN A 130 -10.40 9.26 -11.22
C GLN A 130 -10.55 9.73 -9.76
N LYS A 131 -11.72 10.28 -9.41
CA LYS A 131 -12.02 10.64 -8.01
C LYS A 131 -11.98 9.42 -7.08
N SER A 132 -12.56 8.30 -7.53
CA SER A 132 -12.59 7.06 -6.75
C SER A 132 -11.20 6.45 -6.60
N MET A 133 -10.37 6.50 -7.64
CA MET A 133 -8.97 6.09 -7.59
C MET A 133 -8.15 6.97 -6.64
N GLY A 134 -8.34 8.29 -6.67
CA GLY A 134 -7.68 9.19 -5.72
C GLY A 134 -8.08 8.90 -4.27
N PHE A 135 -9.37 8.69 -4.02
CA PHE A 135 -9.88 8.31 -2.69
C PHE A 135 -9.31 6.97 -2.22
N GLN A 136 -9.34 5.96 -3.08
CA GLN A 136 -8.78 4.63 -2.83
C GLN A 136 -7.28 4.67 -2.51
N SER A 137 -6.51 5.40 -3.31
CA SER A 137 -5.06 5.55 -3.13
C SER A 137 -4.73 6.29 -1.83
N ALA A 138 -5.54 7.27 -1.45
CA ALA A 138 -5.39 7.95 -0.16
C ALA A 138 -5.56 6.98 1.01
N PHE A 139 -6.48 6.02 0.92
CA PHE A 139 -6.68 5.03 1.98
C PHE A 139 -5.53 4.04 2.12
N GLY A 140 -4.86 3.64 1.02
CA GLY A 140 -3.62 2.88 1.10
C GLY A 140 -2.58 3.61 1.96
N ASN A 141 -2.36 4.89 1.67
CA ASN A 141 -1.48 5.76 2.46
C ASN A 141 -1.95 5.94 3.91
N VAL A 142 -3.26 6.05 4.17
CA VAL A 142 -3.80 6.11 5.55
C VAL A 142 -3.42 4.86 6.34
N GLY A 143 -3.49 3.67 5.73
CA GLY A 143 -3.06 2.42 6.36
C GLY A 143 -1.58 2.45 6.77
N VAL A 144 -0.70 2.86 5.85
CA VAL A 144 0.73 3.02 6.12
C VAL A 144 0.97 4.05 7.22
N LEU A 145 0.30 5.21 7.15
CA LEU A 145 0.39 6.27 8.16
C LEU A 145 0.02 5.74 9.54
N LEU A 146 -1.11 5.04 9.67
CA LEU A 146 -1.58 4.48 10.94
C LEU A 146 -0.55 3.53 11.52
N VAL A 147 0.04 2.67 10.70
CA VAL A 147 1.08 1.72 11.12
C VAL A 147 2.32 2.44 11.63
N PHE A 148 2.86 3.40 10.88
CA PHE A 148 4.04 4.15 11.35
C PHE A 148 3.73 4.91 12.64
N LEU A 149 2.60 5.60 12.70
CA LEU A 149 2.22 6.41 13.85
C LEU A 149 2.01 5.59 15.12
N THR A 150 1.48 4.36 14.99
CA THR A 150 1.03 3.57 16.15
C THR A 150 1.94 2.41 16.52
N SER A 151 2.75 1.87 15.60
CA SER A 151 3.58 0.68 15.85
C SER A 151 4.58 0.86 17.00
N ALA A 152 5.29 1.99 17.04
CA ALA A 152 6.27 2.28 18.09
C ALA A 152 5.59 2.51 19.46
N PRO A 153 4.51 3.32 19.58
CA PRO A 153 3.74 3.39 20.83
C PRO A 153 3.24 2.03 21.34
N HIS A 154 2.71 1.17 20.45
CA HIS A 154 2.28 -0.17 20.84
C HIS A 154 3.46 -1.02 21.32
N TYR A 155 4.59 -0.97 20.60
CA TYR A 155 5.80 -1.68 21.03
C TYR A 155 6.24 -1.25 22.43
N LEU A 156 6.25 0.04 22.73
CA LEU A 156 6.64 0.55 24.04
C LEU A 156 5.65 0.16 25.14
N ALA A 157 4.36 0.10 24.83
CA ALA A 157 3.30 -0.21 25.80
C ALA A 157 3.16 -1.70 26.11
N VAL A 158 3.22 -2.57 25.09
CA VAL A 158 2.87 -3.99 25.21
C VAL A 158 3.95 -4.96 24.72
N GLY A 159 5.06 -4.43 24.19
CA GLY A 159 6.13 -5.23 23.60
C GLY A 159 5.83 -5.71 22.19
N TRP A 160 6.88 -6.13 21.47
CA TRP A 160 6.82 -6.38 20.02
C TRP A 160 5.81 -7.47 19.63
N ARG A 161 5.71 -8.56 20.41
CA ARG A 161 4.77 -9.66 20.10
C ARG A 161 3.32 -9.20 20.17
N ALA A 162 2.96 -8.48 21.23
CA ALA A 162 1.61 -7.96 21.40
C ALA A 162 1.27 -6.90 20.36
N THR A 163 2.25 -6.10 19.90
CA THR A 163 2.06 -5.19 18.75
C THR A 163 1.58 -5.97 17.52
N PHE A 164 2.25 -7.05 17.11
CA PHE A 164 1.80 -7.87 15.97
C PHE A 164 0.42 -8.49 16.20
N ILE A 165 0.07 -8.88 17.43
CA ILE A 165 -1.28 -9.38 17.76
C ILE A 165 -2.34 -8.28 17.55
N VAL A 166 -2.09 -7.04 17.96
CA VAL A 166 -3.01 -5.91 17.73
C VAL A 166 -3.25 -5.70 16.23
N PHE A 167 -2.19 -5.73 15.41
CA PHE A 167 -2.33 -5.63 13.96
C PHE A 167 -2.99 -6.87 13.34
N ALA A 168 -2.80 -8.07 13.91
CA ALA A 168 -3.52 -9.27 13.49
C ALA A 168 -5.03 -9.14 13.75
N ILE A 169 -5.44 -8.55 14.86
CA ILE A 169 -6.87 -8.28 15.15
C ILE A 169 -7.44 -7.30 14.12
N TRP A 170 -6.71 -6.25 13.75
CA TRP A 170 -7.15 -5.32 12.70
C TRP A 170 -7.31 -6.03 11.35
N THR A 171 -6.32 -6.81 10.90
CA THR A 171 -6.40 -7.55 9.64
C THR A 171 -7.55 -8.57 9.64
N LEU A 172 -7.77 -9.26 10.76
CA LEU A 172 -8.90 -10.18 10.92
C LEU A 172 -10.26 -9.44 10.86
N ALA A 173 -10.36 -8.28 11.50
CA ALA A 173 -11.58 -7.46 11.44
C ALA A 173 -11.91 -7.06 9.99
N ASP A 174 -10.89 -6.77 9.18
CA ASP A 174 -11.07 -6.46 7.76
C ASP A 174 -11.49 -7.68 6.92
N VAL A 175 -11.03 -8.90 7.26
CA VAL A 175 -11.57 -10.13 6.65
C VAL A 175 -13.08 -10.23 6.89
N VAL A 176 -13.51 -10.06 8.14
CA VAL A 176 -14.93 -10.12 8.51
C VAL A 176 -15.72 -9.06 7.75
N LEU A 177 -15.25 -7.80 7.77
CA LEU A 177 -15.87 -6.69 7.06
C LEU A 177 -15.98 -6.95 5.56
N THR A 178 -14.93 -7.48 4.94
CA THR A 178 -14.93 -7.81 3.51
C THR A 178 -15.97 -8.88 3.18
N LEU A 179 -16.01 -9.95 3.98
CA LEU A 179 -16.95 -11.06 3.78
C LEU A 179 -18.41 -10.65 4.04
N THR A 180 -18.67 -9.73 4.96
CA THR A 180 -20.04 -9.26 5.24
C THR A 180 -20.55 -8.28 4.19
N PHE A 181 -19.69 -7.41 3.67
CA PHE A 181 -20.13 -6.29 2.82
C PHE A 181 -19.89 -6.49 1.31
N LEU A 182 -18.97 -7.36 0.89
CA LEU A 182 -18.66 -7.61 -0.52
C LEU A 182 -18.98 -9.02 -1.05
N ARG A 183 -19.15 -10.04 -0.19
CA ARG A 183 -19.35 -11.43 -0.64
C ARG A 183 -20.66 -11.62 -1.41
N GLY A 184 -20.59 -12.31 -2.56
CA GLY A 184 -21.76 -12.87 -3.25
C GLY A 184 -22.60 -11.87 -4.06
N ARG A 185 -22.14 -10.63 -4.22
CA ARG A 185 -22.91 -9.55 -4.89
C ARG A 185 -22.37 -9.15 -6.26
N HIS A 186 -21.39 -9.88 -6.78
CA HIS A 186 -20.87 -9.75 -8.15
C HIS A 186 -21.24 -10.91 -9.09
N SER A 187 -22.02 -11.90 -8.60
CA SER A 187 -22.67 -12.89 -9.49
C SER A 187 -23.93 -12.35 -10.18
N ALA A 188 -24.40 -11.17 -9.83
CA ALA A 188 -25.27 -10.42 -10.71
C ALA A 188 -24.36 -9.72 -11.74
N ALA A 189 -24.07 -10.43 -12.83
CA ALA A 189 -24.10 -9.74 -14.11
C ALA A 189 -25.30 -8.80 -14.07
N SER A 190 -25.06 -7.52 -14.29
CA SER A 190 -26.14 -6.60 -14.56
C SER A 190 -26.86 -7.10 -15.81
N ASP A 191 -27.92 -7.89 -15.62
CA ASP A 191 -29.01 -8.10 -16.57
C ASP A 191 -29.81 -6.79 -16.72
N ASP A 192 -29.11 -5.68 -16.88
CA ASP A 192 -29.67 -4.45 -17.40
C ASP A 192 -29.36 -4.42 -18.90
N PRO A 193 -30.35 -4.70 -19.77
CA PRO A 193 -30.18 -4.71 -21.22
C PRO A 193 -29.69 -3.35 -21.78
N GLN A 194 -29.64 -2.30 -20.96
CA GLN A 194 -29.22 -0.96 -21.35
C GLN A 194 -27.79 -0.57 -20.97
N THR A 195 -27.03 -1.44 -20.31
CA THR A 195 -25.57 -1.22 -20.20
C THR A 195 -24.88 -1.84 -21.41
N PRO A 196 -24.42 -1.05 -22.41
CA PRO A 196 -23.67 -1.62 -23.50
C PRO A 196 -22.46 -2.33 -22.89
N SER A 197 -22.35 -3.63 -23.13
CA SER A 197 -21.12 -4.38 -22.98
C SER A 197 -20.02 -3.59 -23.68
N ILE A 198 -19.23 -2.82 -22.92
CA ILE A 198 -18.04 -2.17 -23.43
C ILE A 198 -16.94 -3.23 -23.50
N SER A 199 -17.18 -4.29 -24.25
CA SER A 199 -16.14 -5.06 -24.92
C SER A 199 -15.68 -4.26 -26.14
N LYS A 200 -15.30 -2.99 -25.94
CA LYS A 200 -14.55 -2.29 -26.99
C LYS A 200 -13.16 -2.96 -27.00
N PRO A 201 -12.63 -3.34 -28.17
CA PRO A 201 -11.26 -3.79 -28.24
C PRO A 201 -10.41 -2.68 -27.63
N GLN A 202 -9.69 -2.99 -26.55
CA GLN A 202 -8.67 -2.09 -26.01
C GLN A 202 -7.73 -1.80 -27.17
N THR A 203 -7.87 -0.62 -27.78
CA THR A 203 -6.85 -0.10 -28.66
C THR A 203 -5.57 -0.14 -27.86
N LYS A 204 -4.54 -0.84 -28.37
CA LYS A 204 -3.22 -0.95 -27.72
C LYS A 204 -2.66 0.47 -27.59
N ARG A 205 -3.04 1.17 -26.54
CA ARG A 205 -2.48 2.47 -26.17
C ARG A 205 -1.13 2.17 -25.57
N THR A 206 -0.09 2.37 -26.36
CA THR A 206 1.28 2.30 -25.88
C THR A 206 1.46 3.39 -24.84
N ILE A 207 1.72 3.01 -23.58
CA ILE A 207 2.09 3.96 -22.54
C ILE A 207 3.48 4.49 -22.90
N PRO A 208 3.68 5.81 -23.04
CA PRO A 208 4.99 6.36 -23.37
C PRO A 208 6.05 5.92 -22.35
N LEU A 209 7.24 5.55 -22.83
CA LEU A 209 8.34 5.06 -21.99
C LEU A 209 8.67 6.01 -20.83
N PHE A 210 8.58 7.32 -21.06
CA PHE A 210 8.77 8.34 -20.03
C PHE A 210 7.88 8.11 -18.79
N PHE A 211 6.58 7.79 -18.97
CA PHE A 211 5.68 7.55 -17.83
C PHE A 211 6.02 6.26 -17.09
N VAL A 212 6.50 5.24 -17.81
CA VAL A 212 6.95 3.97 -17.20
C VAL A 212 8.18 4.22 -16.32
N LEU A 213 9.17 4.95 -16.85
CA LEU A 213 10.39 5.29 -16.12
C LEU A 213 10.10 6.21 -14.93
N ALA A 214 9.26 7.24 -15.12
CA ALA A 214 8.88 8.15 -14.04
C ALA A 214 8.14 7.42 -12.91
N ALA A 215 7.22 6.51 -13.25
CA ALA A 215 6.52 5.68 -12.27
C ALA A 215 7.47 4.72 -11.53
N PHE A 216 8.41 4.10 -12.25
CA PHE A 216 9.42 3.23 -11.65
C PHE A 216 10.32 3.98 -10.67
N ILE A 217 10.86 5.13 -11.06
CA ILE A 217 11.74 5.95 -10.22
C ILE A 217 10.97 6.48 -9.01
N SER A 218 9.78 7.04 -9.22
CA SER A 218 8.96 7.60 -8.14
C SER A 218 8.50 6.52 -7.15
N GLY A 219 8.03 5.37 -7.65
CA GLY A 219 7.65 4.23 -6.83
C GLY A 219 8.83 3.62 -6.08
N GLY A 220 9.99 3.49 -6.74
CA GLY A 220 11.23 3.03 -6.12
C GLY A 220 11.72 3.96 -5.03
N ALA A 221 11.73 5.27 -5.26
CA ALA A 221 12.11 6.25 -4.26
C ALA A 221 11.17 6.21 -3.04
N HIS A 222 9.85 6.14 -3.29
CA HIS A 222 8.85 5.98 -2.23
C HIS A 222 9.07 4.70 -1.43
N ALA A 223 9.32 3.57 -2.11
CA ALA A 223 9.63 2.30 -1.47
C ALA A 223 10.89 2.36 -0.61
N VAL A 224 11.95 3.02 -1.07
CA VAL A 224 13.19 3.20 -0.30
C VAL A 224 12.94 4.04 0.95
N ILE A 225 12.24 5.16 0.83
CA ILE A 225 11.88 6.02 1.97
C ILE A 225 11.10 5.20 3.00
N LEU A 226 10.01 4.54 2.59
CA LEU A 226 9.17 3.81 3.55
C LEU A 226 9.86 2.60 4.19
N ASN A 227 10.83 1.97 3.51
CA ASN A 227 11.51 0.80 4.09
C ASN A 227 12.75 1.16 4.92
N PHE A 228 13.42 2.28 4.64
CA PHE A 228 14.74 2.55 5.23
C PHE A 228 14.85 3.90 5.92
N ALA A 229 13.87 4.80 5.82
CA ALA A 229 13.97 6.13 6.43
C ALA A 229 14.10 6.06 7.96
N ASN A 230 13.41 5.16 8.65
CA ASN A 230 13.53 5.08 10.10
C ASN A 230 14.89 4.52 10.57
N ILE A 231 15.46 3.54 9.84
CA ILE A 231 16.83 3.08 10.06
C ILE A 231 17.81 4.23 9.82
N PHE A 232 17.63 4.97 8.73
CA PHE A 232 18.48 6.10 8.38
C PHE A 232 18.43 7.20 9.46
N LEU A 233 17.23 7.61 9.87
CA LEU A 233 17.03 8.63 10.90
C LEU A 233 17.58 8.20 12.26
N GLY A 234 17.40 6.94 12.65
CA GLY A 234 17.97 6.42 13.90
C GLY A 234 19.49 6.34 13.89
N THR A 235 20.09 5.99 12.74
CA THR A 235 21.56 5.83 12.63
C THR A 235 22.31 7.14 12.36
N ARG A 236 21.70 8.09 11.66
CA ARG A 236 22.35 9.35 11.25
C ARG A 236 21.91 10.57 12.04
N ALA A 237 20.67 10.61 12.48
CA ALA A 237 20.13 11.74 13.26
C ALA A 237 19.87 11.36 14.74
N HIS A 238 20.28 10.14 15.14
CA HIS A 238 20.14 9.62 16.50
C HIS A 238 18.71 9.70 17.07
N LEU A 239 17.71 9.70 16.20
CA LEU A 239 16.31 9.76 16.58
C LEU A 239 15.82 8.40 17.09
N ASP A 240 14.95 8.42 18.09
CA ASP A 240 14.27 7.20 18.51
C ASP A 240 13.24 6.74 17.45
N VAL A 241 12.74 5.52 17.61
CA VAL A 241 11.81 4.93 16.64
C VAL A 241 10.49 5.69 16.54
N SER A 242 10.03 6.28 17.64
CA SER A 242 8.78 7.06 17.65
C SER A 242 8.96 8.37 16.89
N GLN A 243 10.07 9.08 17.10
CA GLN A 243 10.42 10.30 16.38
C GLN A 243 10.62 10.04 14.89
N ALA A 244 11.37 8.98 14.55
CA ALA A 244 11.59 8.60 13.16
C ALA A 244 10.28 8.23 12.46
N ASN A 245 9.42 7.45 13.12
CA ASN A 245 8.12 7.09 12.57
C ASN A 245 7.17 8.29 12.46
N LEU A 246 7.24 9.28 13.35
CA LEU A 246 6.48 10.52 13.24
C LEU A 246 6.83 11.26 11.94
N ILE A 247 8.12 11.41 11.64
CA ILE A 247 8.59 12.07 10.40
C ILE A 247 8.09 11.31 9.17
N VAL A 248 8.23 9.98 9.15
CA VAL A 248 7.75 9.14 8.04
C VAL A 248 6.22 9.23 7.90
N SER A 249 5.48 9.22 9.01
CA SER A 249 4.02 9.35 9.00
C SER A 249 3.55 10.70 8.45
N ALA A 250 4.25 11.79 8.76
CA ALA A 250 3.97 13.12 8.21
C ALA A 250 4.18 13.15 6.69
N PHE A 251 5.26 12.53 6.20
CA PHE A 251 5.48 12.37 4.76
C PHE A 251 4.34 11.61 4.06
N ILE A 252 3.87 10.50 4.67
CA ILE A 252 2.74 9.72 4.14
C ILE A 252 1.43 10.51 4.18
N ALA A 253 1.21 11.35 5.21
CA ALA A 253 0.02 12.20 5.29
C ALA A 253 -0.12 13.12 4.08
N PHE A 254 0.99 13.73 3.64
CA PHE A 254 1.01 14.53 2.41
C PHE A 254 0.74 13.70 1.17
N ALA A 255 1.20 12.44 1.11
CA ALA A 255 0.87 11.53 0.00
C ALA A 255 -0.63 11.23 -0.07
N SER A 256 -1.31 11.02 1.08
CA SER A 256 -2.77 10.87 1.16
C SER A 256 -3.51 12.10 0.63
N LEU A 257 -3.11 13.30 1.07
CA LEU A 257 -3.70 14.56 0.61
C LEU A 257 -3.50 14.76 -0.89
N GLY A 258 -2.30 14.48 -1.39
CA GLY A 258 -1.96 14.53 -2.82
C GLY A 258 -2.84 13.61 -3.67
N ALA A 259 -3.11 12.38 -3.20
CA ALA A 259 -3.99 11.44 -3.89
C ALA A 259 -5.45 11.94 -4.01
N ILE A 260 -6.00 12.50 -2.93
CA ILE A 260 -7.36 13.08 -2.95
C ILE A 260 -7.41 14.31 -3.86
N ALA A 261 -6.44 15.21 -3.70
CA ALA A 261 -6.37 16.46 -4.46
C ALA A 261 -6.25 16.19 -5.97
N THR A 262 -5.33 15.30 -6.37
CA THR A 262 -5.13 14.93 -7.78
C THR A 262 -6.35 14.24 -8.37
N GLY A 263 -6.93 13.25 -7.68
CA GLY A 263 -8.14 12.56 -8.15
C GLY A 263 -9.37 13.48 -8.24
N GLY A 264 -9.50 14.48 -7.37
CA GLY A 264 -10.58 15.47 -7.42
C GLY A 264 -10.41 16.55 -8.48
N SER A 265 -9.17 16.85 -8.88
CA SER A 265 -8.83 17.94 -9.80
C SER A 265 -9.01 17.57 -11.27
N THR A 266 -9.16 16.29 -11.59
CA THR A 266 -9.32 15.84 -12.98
C THR A 266 -10.63 16.29 -13.64
N ARG A 267 -11.58 16.80 -12.86
CA ARG A 267 -12.79 17.48 -13.38
C ARG A 267 -12.49 18.85 -14.01
N PHE A 268 -11.33 19.43 -13.71
CA PHE A 268 -10.92 20.76 -14.17
C PHE A 268 -9.67 20.70 -15.05
N VAL A 269 -8.75 19.79 -14.77
CA VAL A 269 -7.43 19.71 -15.42
C VAL A 269 -7.26 18.34 -16.08
N PRO A 270 -6.78 18.25 -17.32
CA PRO A 270 -6.49 16.97 -17.96
C PRO A 270 -5.51 16.11 -17.16
N THR A 271 -5.75 14.80 -17.14
CA THR A 271 -4.94 13.85 -16.35
C THR A 271 -3.45 13.86 -16.71
N THR A 272 -3.12 14.05 -18.00
CA THR A 272 -1.73 14.15 -18.46
C THR A 272 -1.01 15.37 -17.89
N VAL A 273 -1.71 16.50 -17.76
CA VAL A 273 -1.17 17.74 -17.17
C VAL A 273 -0.99 17.57 -15.66
N LEU A 274 -1.97 16.98 -14.97
CA LEU A 274 -1.85 16.68 -13.54
C LEU A 274 -0.67 15.74 -13.25
N LEU A 275 -0.50 14.67 -14.05
CA LEU A 275 0.64 13.77 -13.94
C LEU A 275 1.98 14.50 -14.12
N ALA A 276 2.09 15.36 -15.15
CA ALA A 276 3.29 16.14 -15.40
C ALA A 276 3.62 17.08 -14.24
N ILE A 277 2.62 17.80 -13.70
CA ILE A 277 2.78 18.66 -12.52
C ILE A 277 3.22 17.84 -11.31
N SER A 278 2.57 16.70 -11.02
CA SER A 278 2.93 15.85 -9.88
C SER A 278 4.35 15.32 -9.96
N TYR A 279 4.80 14.86 -11.14
CA TYR A 279 6.18 14.40 -11.31
C TYR A 279 7.19 15.54 -11.24
N LEU A 280 6.86 16.72 -11.78
CA LEU A 280 7.73 17.90 -11.66
C LEU A 280 7.89 18.32 -10.20
N VAL A 281 6.78 18.43 -9.45
CA VAL A 281 6.81 18.75 -8.02
C VAL A 281 7.62 17.71 -7.26
N ALA A 282 7.39 16.41 -7.49
CA ALA A 282 8.15 15.36 -6.84
C ALA A 282 9.66 15.46 -7.14
N ALA A 283 10.03 15.70 -8.40
CA ALA A 283 11.42 15.88 -8.80
C ALA A 283 12.07 17.10 -8.13
N CYS A 284 11.37 18.24 -8.13
CA CYS A 284 11.82 19.46 -7.45
C CYS A 284 11.96 19.25 -5.94
N SER A 285 11.04 18.54 -5.29
CA SER A 285 11.10 18.23 -3.86
C SER A 285 12.29 17.33 -3.53
N VAL A 286 12.55 16.29 -4.35
CA VAL A 286 13.73 15.42 -4.16
C VAL A 286 15.03 16.19 -4.39
N ALA A 287 15.09 17.03 -5.42
CA ALA A 287 16.25 17.88 -5.67
C ALA A 287 16.49 18.87 -4.52
N ALA A 288 15.44 19.57 -4.07
CA ALA A 288 15.52 20.49 -2.93
C ALA A 288 15.95 19.78 -1.66
N PHE A 289 15.37 18.60 -1.36
CA PHE A 289 15.79 17.79 -0.22
C PHE A 289 17.28 17.45 -0.33
N THR A 290 17.73 16.94 -1.48
CA THR A 290 19.14 16.52 -1.68
C THR A 290 20.12 17.69 -1.53
N LEU A 291 19.76 18.88 -2.02
CA LEU A 291 20.62 20.07 -1.97
C LEU A 291 20.60 20.76 -0.59
N LEU A 292 19.49 20.69 0.15
CA LEU A 292 19.30 21.40 1.42
C LEU A 292 19.56 20.51 2.65
N SER A 293 19.39 19.18 2.55
CA SER A 293 19.50 18.26 3.69
C SER A 293 20.90 18.18 4.27
N GLY A 294 21.93 18.42 3.43
CA GLY A 294 23.32 18.47 3.86
C GLY A 294 23.62 19.56 4.90
N ASN A 295 22.79 20.61 4.98
CA ASN A 295 23.01 21.74 5.89
C ASN A 295 22.12 21.74 7.14
N ALA A 296 21.04 20.94 7.19
CA ALA A 296 20.01 21.08 8.23
C ALA A 296 19.74 19.82 9.08
N VAL A 297 19.92 18.61 8.53
CA VAL A 297 19.54 17.35 9.21
C VAL A 297 20.76 16.52 9.63
N LEU A 298 21.91 16.75 9.02
CA LEU A 298 23.18 16.03 9.27
C LEU A 298 24.28 16.93 9.85
N ALA A 299 23.95 18.19 10.17
CA ALA A 299 24.89 19.19 10.67
C ALA A 299 24.97 19.22 12.22
N THR A 300 24.34 18.26 12.89
CA THR A 300 24.39 18.04 14.35
C THR A 300 24.90 16.64 14.62
#